data_AF-A0A8T4PYN9-F1
#
_entry.id   AF-A0A8T4PYN9-F1
#
_cell.length_a   1.000
_cell.length_b   1.000
_cell.length_c   1.000
_cell.angle_alpha   90.00
_cell.angle_beta   90.00
_cell.angle_gamma   90.00
#
_symmetry.space_group_name_H-M   'P 1'
#
loop_
_entity.id
_entity.type
_entity.pdbx_description
1 polymer ?
#
loop_
_entity_poly.entity_id
_entity_poly.type
_entity_poly.pdbx_seq_one_letter_code
_entity_poly.pdbx_strand_id
1 'polypeptide(L)'
;MKKEVGGWLGFFIFTLLVANPLANLVMVLYGGYTPFQIVEAVASISLFLLAGIFLLLKTPYAVSFTKIVLLVTMAVSVVGWAMRLPSTPQPDNAIGLLQAIGYPVVWLTYLSRSKRVKLVYGELKEDKEHASIWPILGAVYGVFAPAYGLVLSSLGLRKMAKAENVRGMEVCLLGLVVSVVMLTIALARMLS
;
A
#
# COMPACT_ATOMS: atom_id res chain seq x y z
N MET A 1 24.36 -16.31 15.73
CA MET A 1 23.29 -15.60 16.49
C MET A 1 22.16 -15.25 15.54
N LYS A 2 20.93 -15.71 15.80
CA LYS A 2 19.75 -15.25 15.06
C LYS A 2 19.58 -13.76 15.36
N LYS A 3 19.66 -12.91 14.33
CA LYS A 3 19.53 -11.46 14.48
C LYS A 3 18.07 -11.13 14.78
N GLU A 4 17.80 -10.51 15.91
CA GLU A 4 16.45 -10.28 16.42
C GLU A 4 15.82 -8.98 15.91
N VAL A 5 14.49 -8.97 15.90
CA VAL A 5 13.69 -7.77 15.63
C VAL A 5 13.69 -6.91 16.90
N GLY A 6 14.13 -5.66 16.80
CA GLY A 6 14.13 -4.75 17.95
C GLY A 6 14.40 -3.29 17.57
N GLY A 7 14.36 -2.40 18.56
CA GLY A 7 14.54 -0.95 18.38
C GLY A 7 13.54 -0.36 17.39
N TRP A 8 14.00 0.52 16.51
CA TRP A 8 13.16 1.15 15.47
C TRP A 8 12.43 0.17 14.55
N LEU A 9 12.98 -1.02 14.30
CA LEU A 9 12.30 -2.05 13.50
C LEU A 9 11.14 -2.68 14.28
N GLY A 10 11.33 -2.94 15.58
CA GLY A 10 10.25 -3.42 16.44
C GLY A 10 9.14 -2.37 16.56
N PHE A 11 9.51 -1.11 16.74
CA PHE A 11 8.54 0.01 16.76
C PHE A 11 7.76 0.10 15.44
N PHE A 12 8.43 -0.03 14.29
CA PHE A 12 7.75 -0.06 13.00
C PHE A 12 6.75 -1.21 12.86
N ILE A 13 7.14 -2.42 13.27
CA ILE A 13 6.25 -3.58 13.23
C ILE A 13 5.05 -3.36 14.15
N PHE A 14 5.26 -2.75 15.31
CA PHE A 14 4.18 -2.35 16.21
C PHE A 14 3.23 -1.33 15.54
N THR A 15 3.75 -0.33 14.83
CA THR A 15 2.87 0.62 14.15
C THR A 15 2.04 -0.05 13.05
N LEU A 16 2.60 -1.02 12.33
CA LEU A 16 1.87 -1.79 11.32
C LEU A 16 0.82 -2.73 11.93
N LEU A 17 1.14 -3.41 13.02
CA LEU A 17 0.26 -4.44 13.61
C LEU A 17 -0.82 -3.88 14.52
N VAL A 18 -0.55 -2.76 15.20
CA VAL A 18 -1.41 -2.25 16.26
C VAL A 18 -1.85 -0.83 15.97
N ALA A 19 -0.91 0.11 15.85
CA ALA A 19 -1.26 1.53 15.80
C ALA A 19 -2.12 1.90 14.58
N ASN A 20 -1.70 1.52 13.36
CA ASN A 20 -2.46 1.84 12.15
C ASN A 20 -3.79 1.08 12.06
N PRO A 21 -3.85 -0.24 12.34
CA PRO A 21 -5.12 -0.94 12.37
C PRO A 21 -6.11 -0.34 13.35
N LEU A 22 -5.65 0.00 14.56
CA LEU A 22 -6.51 0.60 15.58
C LEU A 22 -6.97 2.00 15.17
N ALA A 23 -6.08 2.83 14.62
CA ALA A 23 -6.45 4.16 14.12
C ALA A 23 -7.53 4.09 13.02
N ASN A 24 -7.36 3.19 12.04
CA ASN A 24 -8.36 2.97 11.00
C ASN A 24 -9.66 2.39 11.55
N LEU A 25 -9.60 1.50 12.54
CA LEU A 25 -10.78 0.94 13.18
C LEU A 25 -11.57 2.00 13.95
N VAL A 26 -10.89 2.82 14.76
CA VAL A 26 -11.50 3.96 15.47
C VAL A 26 -12.15 4.91 14.47
N MET A 27 -11.47 5.20 13.37
CA MET A 27 -12.07 5.98 12.29
C MET A 27 -13.34 5.30 11.77
N VAL A 28 -13.32 4.03 11.36
CA VAL A 28 -14.52 3.34 10.82
C VAL A 28 -15.69 3.33 11.82
N LEU A 29 -15.42 3.11 13.11
CA LEU A 29 -16.46 2.99 14.13
C LEU A 29 -17.11 4.33 14.51
N TYR A 30 -16.35 5.42 14.45
CA TYR A 30 -16.79 6.73 14.98
C TYR A 30 -16.84 7.85 13.93
N GLY A 31 -16.29 7.62 12.74
CA GLY A 31 -16.34 8.55 11.62
C GLY A 31 -17.57 8.29 10.76
N GLY A 32 -18.26 9.34 10.34
CA GLY A 32 -19.36 9.27 9.39
C GLY A 32 -18.88 8.88 8.00
N TYR A 33 -18.48 7.62 7.82
CA TYR A 33 -17.85 7.11 6.61
C TYR A 33 -18.86 6.62 5.58
N THR A 34 -18.56 6.92 4.32
CA THR A 34 -19.23 6.30 3.18
C THR A 34 -18.84 4.82 3.07
N PRO A 35 -19.68 3.95 2.45
CA PRO A 35 -19.33 2.54 2.24
C PRO A 35 -17.98 2.32 1.56
N PHE A 36 -17.61 3.21 0.63
CA PHE A 36 -16.31 3.17 -0.05
C PHE A 36 -15.14 3.35 0.92
N GLN A 37 -15.23 4.32 1.84
CA GLN A 37 -14.18 4.59 2.82
C GLN A 37 -14.06 3.47 3.87
N ILE A 38 -15.16 2.79 4.19
CA ILE A 38 -15.12 1.60 5.05
C ILE A 38 -14.32 0.48 4.37
N VAL A 39 -14.56 0.23 3.08
CA VAL A 39 -13.79 -0.76 2.31
C VAL A 39 -12.31 -0.39 2.26
N GLU A 40 -11.98 0.88 2.03
CA GLU A 40 -10.60 1.39 2.04
C GLU A 40 -9.91 1.25 3.42
N ALA A 41 -10.64 1.47 4.51
CA ALA A 41 -10.09 1.31 5.84
C ALA A 41 -9.83 -0.17 6.15
N VAL A 42 -10.78 -1.07 5.85
CA VAL A 42 -10.62 -2.52 6.02
C VAL A 42 -9.45 -3.03 5.17
N ALA A 43 -9.33 -2.54 3.92
CA ALA A 43 -8.20 -2.80 3.05
C ALA A 43 -6.85 -2.51 3.71
N SER A 44 -6.74 -1.28 4.21
CA SER A 44 -5.52 -0.75 4.80
C SER A 44 -5.16 -1.51 6.07
N ILE A 45 -6.16 -1.85 6.90
CA ILE A 45 -5.99 -2.72 8.06
C ILE A 45 -5.39 -4.06 7.66
N SER A 46 -5.99 -4.76 6.69
CA SER A 46 -5.51 -6.08 6.26
C SER A 46 -4.09 -6.02 5.70
N LEU A 47 -3.78 -4.99 4.89
CA LEU A 47 -2.45 -4.81 4.31
C LEU A 47 -1.38 -4.51 5.36
N PHE A 48 -1.68 -3.66 6.33
CA PHE A 48 -0.74 -3.36 7.42
C PHE A 48 -0.52 -4.57 8.33
N LEU A 49 -1.57 -5.33 8.65
CA LEU A 49 -1.44 -6.56 9.40
C LEU A 49 -0.56 -7.58 8.67
N LEU A 50 -0.82 -7.84 7.38
CA LEU A 50 -0.01 -8.75 6.57
C LEU A 50 1.45 -8.29 6.49
N ALA A 51 1.69 -7.00 6.24
CA ALA A 51 3.04 -6.45 6.18
C ALA A 51 3.78 -6.60 7.51
N GLY A 52 3.10 -6.31 8.63
CA GLY A 52 3.65 -6.49 9.97
C GLY A 52 3.95 -7.96 10.29
N ILE A 53 3.05 -8.88 9.95
CA ILE A 53 3.21 -10.32 10.15
C ILE A 53 4.39 -10.85 9.33
N PHE A 54 4.49 -10.49 8.06
CA PHE A 54 5.61 -10.92 7.21
C PHE A 54 6.96 -10.42 7.73
N LEU A 55 7.02 -9.18 8.20
CA LEU A 55 8.22 -8.66 8.87
C LEU A 55 8.52 -9.43 10.16
N LEU A 56 7.53 -9.69 11.00
CA LEU A 56 7.70 -10.42 12.26
C LEU A 56 8.18 -11.86 12.04
N LEU A 57 7.60 -12.55 11.06
CA LEU A 57 7.94 -13.92 10.66
C LEU A 57 9.25 -14.02 9.86
N LYS A 58 9.87 -12.88 9.52
CA LYS A 58 11.12 -12.82 8.75
C LYS A 58 11.00 -13.55 7.40
N THR A 59 9.91 -13.30 6.66
CA THR A 59 9.79 -13.86 5.32
C THR A 59 10.77 -13.18 4.34
N PRO A 60 11.28 -13.88 3.31
CA PRO A 60 12.29 -13.33 2.40
C PRO A 60 11.84 -12.07 1.65
N TYR A 61 10.56 -12.00 1.33
CA TYR A 61 9.95 -10.89 0.59
C TYR A 61 9.32 -9.83 1.50
N ALA A 62 9.41 -9.96 2.83
CA ALA A 62 8.73 -9.09 3.80
C ALA A 62 9.03 -7.60 3.55
N VAL A 63 10.31 -7.25 3.39
CA VAL A 63 10.74 -5.86 3.20
C VAL A 63 10.23 -5.30 1.88
N SER A 64 10.29 -6.09 0.80
CA SER A 64 9.79 -5.69 -0.52
C SER A 64 8.28 -5.49 -0.49
N PHE A 65 7.54 -6.42 0.12
CA PHE A 65 6.10 -6.34 0.29
C PHE A 65 5.69 -5.10 1.10
N THR A 66 6.32 -4.87 2.26
CA THR A 66 5.99 -3.70 3.09
C THR A 66 6.28 -2.38 2.38
N LYS A 67 7.35 -2.28 1.59
CA LYS A 67 7.63 -1.08 0.79
C LYS A 67 6.53 -0.82 -0.23
N ILE A 68 6.03 -1.87 -0.89
CA ILE A 68 4.93 -1.75 -1.84
C ILE A 68 3.67 -1.30 -1.10
N VAL A 69 3.32 -1.91 0.03
CA VAL A 69 2.18 -1.50 0.86
C VAL A 69 2.27 -0.03 1.26
N LEU A 70 3.43 0.44 1.73
CA LEU A 70 3.62 1.84 2.09
C LEU A 70 3.45 2.79 0.90
N LEU A 71 4.00 2.44 -0.28
CA LEU A 71 3.86 3.26 -1.50
C LEU A 71 2.40 3.32 -1.97
N VAL A 72 1.72 2.19 -1.92
CA VAL A 72 0.30 2.04 -2.24
C VAL A 72 -0.50 2.92 -1.29
N THR A 73 -0.42 2.71 0.02
CA THR A 73 -1.17 3.52 1.00
C THR A 73 -0.85 5.01 0.92
N MET A 74 0.39 5.39 0.60
CA MET A 74 0.76 6.78 0.33
C MET A 74 0.00 7.34 -0.87
N ALA A 75 0.00 6.62 -2.00
CA ALA A 75 -0.68 7.05 -3.21
C ALA A 75 -2.19 7.24 -2.98
N VAL A 76 -2.84 6.30 -2.30
CA VAL A 76 -4.28 6.43 -2.01
C VAL A 76 -4.57 7.50 -0.98
N SER A 77 -3.74 7.65 0.05
CA SER A 77 -3.91 8.77 1.00
C SER A 77 -3.80 10.12 0.29
N VAL A 78 -2.87 10.28 -0.65
CA VAL A 78 -2.72 11.51 -1.44
C VAL A 78 -3.90 11.73 -2.38
N VAL A 79 -4.37 10.69 -3.07
CA VAL A 79 -5.55 10.79 -3.96
C VAL A 79 -6.80 11.10 -3.17
N GLY A 80 -7.04 10.38 -2.06
CA GLY A 80 -8.16 10.61 -1.16
C GLY A 80 -8.13 12.00 -0.53
N TRP A 81 -6.94 12.52 -0.22
CA TRP A 81 -6.76 13.90 0.21
C TRP A 81 -7.11 14.90 -0.90
N ALA A 82 -6.59 14.69 -2.12
CA ALA A 82 -6.84 15.58 -3.26
C ALA A 82 -8.33 15.64 -3.63
N MET A 83 -9.04 14.52 -3.50
CA MET A 83 -10.49 14.45 -3.74
C MET A 83 -11.34 15.16 -2.67
N ARG A 84 -10.77 15.42 -1.48
CA ARG A 84 -11.45 16.12 -0.38
C ARG A 84 -11.21 17.63 -0.39
N LEU A 85 -10.44 18.16 -1.33
CA LEU A 85 -10.16 19.59 -1.43
C LEU A 85 -11.48 20.36 -1.61
N PRO A 86 -11.90 21.18 -0.63
CA PRO A 86 -12.96 22.14 -0.85
C PRO A 86 -12.46 23.19 -1.85
N SER A 87 -13.37 23.90 -2.51
CA SER A 87 -13.05 25.10 -3.31
C SER A 87 -12.39 26.23 -2.49
N THR A 88 -12.24 26.06 -1.17
CA THR A 88 -11.50 26.95 -0.26
C THR A 88 -10.47 26.16 0.58
N PRO A 89 -9.20 26.61 0.62
CA PRO A 89 -8.17 25.94 1.41
C PRO A 89 -8.40 26.18 2.91
N GLN A 90 -8.70 25.12 3.67
CA GLN A 90 -8.66 25.14 5.13
C GLN A 90 -7.26 24.75 5.64
N PRO A 91 -6.76 25.37 6.72
CA PRO A 91 -5.43 25.08 7.26
C PRO A 91 -5.23 23.61 7.68
N ASP A 92 -6.31 22.91 8.05
CA ASP A 92 -6.29 21.49 8.41
C ASP A 92 -5.90 20.58 7.24
N ASN A 93 -6.07 21.04 5.99
CA ASN A 93 -5.75 20.26 4.81
C ASN A 93 -4.23 20.05 4.65
N ALA A 94 -3.41 21.04 5.01
CA ALA A 94 -1.95 20.93 4.87
C ALA A 94 -1.37 19.85 5.82
N ILE A 95 -1.92 19.75 7.03
CA ILE A 95 -1.51 18.75 8.02
C ILE A 95 -1.87 17.34 7.55
N GLY A 96 -3.05 17.16 6.97
CA GLY A 96 -3.47 15.87 6.40
C GLY A 96 -2.56 15.37 5.28
N LEU A 97 -2.12 16.26 4.39
CA LEU A 97 -1.17 15.91 3.32
C LEU A 97 0.21 15.54 3.88
N LEU A 98 0.69 16.31 4.87
CA LEU A 98 1.95 16.04 5.57
C LEU A 98 1.93 14.68 6.26
N GLN A 99 0.82 14.27 6.85
CA GLN A 99 0.66 12.94 7.44
C GLN A 99 0.62 11.85 6.37
N ALA A 100 -0.13 12.06 5.28
CA ALA A 100 -0.27 11.12 4.16
C ALA A 100 1.08 10.79 3.51
N ILE A 101 2.01 11.76 3.45
CA ILE A 101 3.33 11.60 2.83
C ILE A 101 4.41 11.28 3.87
N GLY A 102 4.40 11.98 5.01
CA GLY A 102 5.47 11.94 6.00
C GLY A 102 5.64 10.55 6.62
N TYR A 103 4.54 9.90 7.01
CA TYR A 103 4.61 8.56 7.61
C TYR A 103 5.20 7.54 6.61
N PRO A 104 4.68 7.37 5.38
CA PRO A 104 5.27 6.45 4.41
C PRO A 104 6.73 6.78 4.06
N VAL A 105 7.08 8.06 3.87
CA VAL A 105 8.44 8.47 3.48
C VAL A 105 9.46 8.12 4.56
N VAL A 106 9.16 8.38 5.83
CA VAL A 106 10.05 8.03 6.95
C VAL A 106 10.31 6.53 6.97
N TRP A 107 9.25 5.72 6.86
CA TRP A 107 9.38 4.27 6.93
C TRP A 107 10.00 3.64 5.68
N LEU A 108 9.69 4.15 4.49
CA LEU A 108 10.35 3.74 3.24
C LEU A 108 11.84 4.03 3.28
N THR A 109 12.22 5.20 3.79
CA THR A 109 13.63 5.60 3.96
C THR A 109 14.31 4.66 4.96
N TYR A 110 13.66 4.41 6.10
CA TYR A 110 14.17 3.49 7.11
C TYR A 110 14.36 2.07 6.56
N LEU A 111 13.35 1.48 5.91
CA LEU A 111 13.41 0.13 5.31
C LEU A 111 14.46 0.02 4.20
N SER A 112 14.79 1.12 3.53
CA SER A 112 15.75 1.10 2.42
C SER A 112 17.20 1.33 2.88
N ARG A 113 17.41 2.15 3.91
CA ARG A 113 18.75 2.58 4.33
C ARG A 113 19.23 1.95 5.64
N SER A 114 18.33 1.45 6.50
CA SER A 114 18.70 0.94 7.82
C SER A 114 19.65 -0.25 7.74
N LYS A 115 20.83 -0.12 8.37
CA LYS A 115 21.78 -1.22 8.55
C LYS A 115 21.14 -2.39 9.28
N ARG A 116 20.25 -2.11 10.25
CA ARG A 116 19.55 -3.15 11.02
C ARG A 116 18.59 -3.95 10.14
N VAL A 117 17.83 -3.30 9.26
CA VAL A 117 16.93 -4.01 8.31
C VAL A 117 17.75 -4.90 7.38
N LYS A 118 18.85 -4.39 6.81
CA LYS A 118 19.76 -5.20 5.97
C LYS A 118 20.38 -6.36 6.74
N LEU A 119 20.69 -6.14 8.02
CA LEU A 119 21.28 -7.16 8.87
C LEU A 119 20.28 -8.28 9.18
N VAL A 120 19.01 -7.96 9.47
CA VAL A 120 17.95 -8.94 9.80
C VAL A 120 17.43 -9.67 8.56
N TYR A 121 17.20 -8.97 7.45
CA TYR A 121 16.54 -9.53 6.26
C TYR A 121 17.47 -9.74 5.05
N GLY A 122 18.70 -9.20 5.05
CA GLY A 122 19.58 -9.24 3.88
C GLY A 122 20.17 -10.61 3.56
N GLU A 123 20.16 -11.54 4.51
CA GLU A 123 20.57 -12.93 4.32
C GLU A 123 19.40 -13.83 3.86
N LEU A 124 18.16 -13.33 3.91
CA LEU A 124 16.99 -14.07 3.44
C LEU A 124 16.96 -13.98 1.91
N LYS A 125 17.40 -15.04 1.24
CA LYS A 125 17.27 -15.12 -0.22
C LYS A 125 15.80 -15.36 -0.57
N GLU A 126 15.24 -14.51 -1.43
CA GLU A 126 14.03 -14.85 -2.19
C GLU A 126 14.39 -16.05 -3.06
N ASP A 127 13.85 -17.22 -2.70
CA ASP A 127 13.96 -18.39 -3.54
C ASP A 127 13.13 -18.12 -4.81
N LYS A 128 13.83 -17.94 -5.94
CA LYS A 128 13.24 -17.51 -7.21
C LYS A 128 12.24 -18.53 -7.76
N GLU A 129 12.28 -19.77 -7.29
CA GLU A 129 11.41 -20.86 -7.76
C GLU A 129 10.04 -20.94 -7.05
N HIS A 130 9.88 -20.41 -5.84
CA HIS A 130 8.65 -20.65 -5.05
C HIS A 130 7.99 -19.44 -4.40
N ALA A 131 8.65 -18.28 -4.30
CA ALA A 131 8.06 -17.10 -3.65
C ALA A 131 7.70 -16.00 -4.66
N SER A 132 6.82 -16.31 -5.61
CA SER A 132 6.15 -15.27 -6.39
C SER A 132 5.22 -14.52 -5.44
N ILE A 133 5.60 -13.32 -5.00
CA ILE A 133 4.76 -12.35 -4.27
C ILE A 133 3.56 -11.90 -5.12
N TRP A 134 3.61 -12.15 -6.44
CA TRP A 134 2.65 -11.69 -7.43
C TRP A 134 1.21 -12.19 -7.28
N PRO A 135 0.89 -13.39 -6.76
CA PRO A 135 -0.47 -13.82 -6.49
C PRO A 135 -1.07 -13.15 -5.26
N ILE A 136 -0.26 -12.87 -4.23
CA ILE A 136 -0.71 -12.11 -3.04
C ILE A 136 -0.93 -10.65 -3.41
N LEU A 137 0.01 -10.05 -4.16
CA LEU A 137 -0.21 -8.77 -4.81
C LEU A 137 -1.44 -8.85 -5.72
N GLY A 138 -1.64 -9.94 -6.47
CA GLY A 138 -2.76 -10.24 -7.37
C GLY A 138 -4.12 -10.26 -6.66
N ALA A 139 -4.19 -10.83 -5.46
CA ALA A 139 -5.39 -10.85 -4.64
C ALA A 139 -5.65 -9.45 -4.05
N VAL A 140 -4.60 -8.76 -3.61
CA VAL A 140 -4.64 -7.34 -3.22
C VAL A 140 -5.06 -6.47 -4.42
N TYR A 141 -4.61 -6.77 -5.63
CA TYR A 141 -5.01 -6.12 -6.90
C TYR A 141 -6.51 -6.33 -7.16
N GLY A 142 -7.04 -7.55 -6.97
CA GLY A 142 -8.45 -7.86 -7.21
C GLY A 142 -9.41 -7.17 -6.27
N VAL A 143 -9.03 -6.97 -5.00
CA VAL A 143 -9.88 -6.30 -3.99
C VAL A 143 -9.79 -4.77 -4.10
N PHE A 144 -8.65 -4.22 -4.56
CA PHE A 144 -8.41 -2.76 -4.56
C PHE A 144 -8.31 -2.13 -5.98
N ALA A 145 -8.68 -2.88 -7.02
CA ALA A 145 -8.62 -2.47 -8.43
C ALA A 145 -9.20 -1.08 -8.76
N PRO A 146 -10.30 -0.59 -8.14
CA PRO A 146 -10.87 0.71 -8.50
C PRO A 146 -9.95 1.90 -8.21
N ALA A 147 -9.24 1.90 -7.08
CA ALA A 147 -8.45 3.06 -6.62
C ALA A 147 -6.97 3.00 -7.03
N TYR A 148 -6.42 1.80 -7.27
CA TYR A 148 -4.97 1.59 -7.43
C TYR A 148 -4.52 1.13 -8.81
N GLY A 149 -5.42 0.59 -9.64
CA GLY A 149 -4.98 -0.05 -10.89
C GLY A 149 -4.50 0.93 -11.95
N LEU A 150 -4.87 2.22 -11.91
CA LEU A 150 -4.37 3.20 -12.90
C LEU A 150 -2.86 3.48 -12.76
N VAL A 151 -2.38 3.67 -11.53
CA VAL A 151 -0.96 3.97 -11.25
C VAL A 151 -0.09 2.71 -11.34
N LEU A 152 -0.61 1.56 -10.92
CA LEU A 152 0.16 0.33 -10.92
C LEU A 152 0.11 -0.42 -12.26
N SER A 153 -0.99 -0.38 -13.01
CA SER A 153 -1.01 -0.93 -14.37
C SER A 153 -0.09 -0.17 -15.31
N SER A 154 0.08 1.14 -15.15
CA SER A 154 1.04 1.92 -15.95
C SER A 154 2.50 1.57 -15.61
N LEU A 155 2.82 1.33 -14.33
CA LEU A 155 4.14 0.86 -13.90
C LEU A 155 4.40 -0.62 -14.28
N GLY A 156 3.37 -1.46 -14.17
CA GLY A 156 3.37 -2.87 -14.56
C GLY A 156 3.56 -3.04 -16.06
N LEU A 157 2.81 -2.31 -16.90
CA LEU A 157 3.01 -2.28 -18.35
C LEU A 157 4.44 -1.89 -18.71
N ARG A 158 4.99 -0.84 -18.09
CA ARG A 158 6.37 -0.39 -18.35
C ARG A 158 7.43 -1.44 -18.06
N LYS A 159 7.24 -2.25 -17.01
CA LYS A 159 8.17 -3.33 -16.65
C LYS A 159 7.96 -4.60 -17.48
N MET A 160 6.71 -4.97 -17.75
CA MET A 160 6.34 -6.15 -18.53
C MET A 160 6.72 -5.98 -20.00
N ALA A 161 6.53 -4.78 -20.57
CA ALA A 161 6.99 -4.43 -21.90
C ALA A 161 8.51 -4.51 -22.05
N LYS A 162 9.27 -4.20 -20.98
CA LYS A 162 10.73 -4.38 -20.95
C LYS A 162 11.17 -5.83 -20.79
N ALA A 163 10.29 -6.71 -20.32
CA ALA A 163 10.58 -8.13 -20.07
C ALA A 163 9.94 -9.05 -21.13
N GLU A 164 9.35 -8.50 -22.19
CA GLU A 164 8.64 -9.20 -23.27
C GLU A 164 7.59 -10.22 -22.78
N ASN A 165 7.03 -10.00 -21.59
CA ASN A 165 6.04 -10.91 -21.00
C ASN A 165 4.62 -10.52 -21.40
N VAL A 166 4.17 -11.07 -22.54
CA VAL A 166 2.88 -10.77 -23.18
C VAL A 166 1.69 -11.04 -22.25
N ARG A 167 1.67 -12.18 -21.55
CA ARG A 167 0.57 -12.55 -20.63
C ARG A 167 0.47 -11.62 -19.43
N GLY A 168 1.60 -11.15 -18.91
CA GLY A 168 1.61 -10.18 -17.82
C GLY A 168 1.16 -8.77 -18.26
N MET A 169 1.39 -8.43 -19.52
CA MET A 169 0.91 -7.19 -20.14
C MET A 169 -0.62 -7.17 -20.29
N GLU A 170 -1.22 -8.29 -20.70
CA GLU A 170 -2.68 -8.45 -20.84
C GLU A 170 -3.40 -8.25 -19.50
N VAL A 171 -2.86 -8.84 -18.42
CA VAL A 171 -3.40 -8.68 -17.06
C VAL A 171 -3.30 -7.23 -16.58
N CYS A 172 -2.19 -6.53 -16.89
CA CYS A 172 -2.05 -5.11 -16.53
C CYS A 172 -3.00 -4.21 -17.33
N LEU A 173 -3.22 -4.49 -18.62
CA LEU A 173 -4.18 -3.78 -19.48
C LEU A 173 -5.61 -3.96 -19.00
N LEU A 174 -6.02 -5.19 -18.65
CA LEU A 174 -7.31 -5.47 -18.03
C LEU A 174 -7.49 -4.70 -16.72
N GLY A 175 -6.48 -4.72 -15.86
CA GLY A 175 -6.47 -3.92 -14.63
C GLY A 175 -6.64 -2.42 -14.89
N LEU A 176 -5.98 -1.87 -15.92
CA LEU A 176 -6.07 -0.46 -16.30
C LEU A 176 -7.50 -0.09 -16.74
N VAL A 177 -8.09 -0.91 -17.61
CA VAL A 177 -9.45 -0.70 -18.15
C VAL A 177 -10.47 -0.74 -17.01
N VAL A 178 -10.39 -1.73 -16.13
CA VAL A 178 -11.29 -1.84 -14.97
C VAL A 178 -11.16 -0.62 -14.05
N SER A 179 -9.95 -0.14 -13.78
CA SER A 179 -9.75 1.08 -12.98
C SER A 179 -10.30 2.33 -13.64
N VAL A 180 -10.12 2.51 -14.95
CA VAL A 180 -10.67 3.66 -15.69
C VAL A 180 -12.20 3.64 -15.67
N VAL A 181 -12.82 2.48 -15.90
CA VAL A 181 -14.28 2.33 -15.87
C VAL A 181 -14.84 2.65 -14.47
N MET A 182 -14.23 2.10 -13.43
CA MET A 182 -14.64 2.36 -12.05
C MET A 182 -14.48 3.83 -11.65
N LEU A 183 -13.37 4.47 -12.04
CA LEU A 183 -13.14 5.90 -11.83
C LEU A 183 -14.19 6.76 -12.55
N THR A 184 -14.56 6.39 -13.78
CA THR A 184 -15.57 7.09 -14.58
C THR A 184 -16.95 6.99 -13.95
N ILE A 185 -17.33 5.81 -13.44
CA ILE A 185 -18.61 5.62 -12.72
C ILE A 185 -18.64 6.43 -11.43
N ALA A 186 -17.53 6.45 -10.67
CA ALA A 186 -17.41 7.25 -9.46
C ALA A 186 -17.55 8.75 -9.75
N LEU A 187 -16.87 9.26 -10.78
CA LEU A 187 -16.97 10.66 -11.22
C LEU A 187 -18.39 11.01 -11.69
N ALA A 188 -19.04 10.14 -12.45
CA ALA A 188 -20.40 10.35 -12.94
C ALA A 188 -21.41 10.49 -11.78
N ARG A 189 -21.23 9.71 -10.70
CA ARG A 189 -22.06 9.82 -9.48
C ARG A 189 -21.79 11.06 -8.63
N MET A 190 -20.63 11.69 -8.75
CA MET A 190 -20.31 12.93 -8.03
C MET A 190 -20.85 14.17 -8.74
N LEU A 191 -21.13 14.08 -10.04
CA LEU A 191 -21.65 15.17 -10.87
C LEU A 191 -23.18 15.16 -11.03
N SER A 192 -23.85 14.09 -10.56
CA SER A 192 -25.30 13.91 -10.53
C SER A 192 -25.87 14.25 -9.17
#